data_AF-A0A2D9QCJ0-F1
#
_entry.id   AF-A0A2D9QCJ0-F1
#
_cell.length_a   1.000
_cell.length_b   1.000
_cell.length_c   1.000
_cell.angle_alpha   90.00
_cell.angle_beta   90.00
_cell.angle_gamma   90.00
#
_symmetry.space_group_name_H-M   'P 1'
#
loop_
_entity.id
_entity.type
_entity.pdbx_description
1 polymer ?
#
loop_
_entity_poly.entity_id
_entity_poly.type
_entity_poly.pdbx_seq_one_letter_code
_entity_poly.pdbx_strand_id
1 'polypeptide(L)' 'MTWKGFWEGIASLFEDLLFLPYDALAALELDSWWLANAINFVFVIIATAAFIYWLGKLKDYNENTEVTYTYKENH' A
#
# COMPACT_ATOMS: atom_id res chain seq x y z
N MET A 1 13.24 -12.95 -39.95
CA MET A 1 12.45 -13.13 -38.71
C MET A 1 11.26 -14.01 -39.02
N THR A 2 10.96 -14.99 -38.17
CA THR A 2 9.75 -15.84 -38.28
C THR A 2 8.70 -15.36 -37.29
N TRP A 3 7.43 -15.68 -37.53
CA TRP A 3 6.36 -15.40 -36.57
C TRP A 3 6.63 -16.02 -35.20
N LYS A 4 7.21 -17.23 -35.16
CA LYS A 4 7.63 -17.91 -33.93
C LYS A 4 8.68 -17.09 -33.16
N GLY A 5 9.72 -16.61 -33.84
CA GLY A 5 10.78 -15.82 -33.21
C GLY A 5 10.32 -14.47 -32.66
N PHE A 6 9.29 -13.84 -33.27
CA PHE A 6 8.70 -12.62 -32.73
C PHE A 6 8.04 -12.86 -31.36
N TRP A 7 7.24 -13.94 -31.25
CA TRP A 7 6.59 -14.30 -29.99
C TRP A 7 7.58 -14.81 -28.94
N GLU A 8 8.62 -15.55 -29.34
CA GLU A 8 9.71 -15.96 -28.44
C GLU A 8 10.48 -14.74 -27.89
N GLY A 9 10.69 -13.71 -28.72
CA GLY A 9 11.33 -12.46 -28.26
C GLY A 9 10.47 -11.70 -27.23
N ILE A 10 9.14 -11.73 -27.39
CA ILE A 10 8.23 -11.20 -26.37
C ILE A 10 8.32 -12.04 -25.10
N ALA A 11 8.29 -13.37 -25.20
CA ALA A 11 8.42 -14.25 -24.04
C ALA A 11 9.72 -13.98 -23.26
N SER A 12 10.88 -13.92 -23.94
CA SER A 12 12.16 -13.62 -23.29
C SER A 12 12.20 -12.24 -22.64
N LEU A 13 11.53 -11.23 -23.22
CA LEU A 13 11.44 -9.91 -22.59
C LEU A 13 10.75 -9.99 -21.23
N PHE A 14 9.71 -10.80 -21.11
CA PHE A 14 8.98 -10.96 -19.86
C PHE A 14 9.70 -11.89 -18.89
N GLU A 15 10.01 -13.11 -19.32
CA GLU A 15 10.60 -14.15 -18.46
C GLU A 15 12.01 -13.80 -18.02
N ASP A 16 12.88 -13.32 -18.93
CA ASP A 16 14.28 -13.11 -18.59
C ASP A 16 14.59 -11.70 -18.05
N LEU A 17 13.74 -10.70 -18.33
CA LEU A 17 13.99 -9.31 -17.92
C LEU A 17 12.92 -8.74 -16.97
N LEU A 18 11.65 -8.71 -17.37
CA LEU A 18 10.61 -8.03 -16.58
C LEU A 18 10.22 -8.82 -15.32
N PHE A 19 10.34 -10.15 -15.33
CA PHE A 19 9.97 -11.01 -14.21
C PHE A 19 11.11 -11.30 -13.25
N LEU A 20 12.36 -10.93 -13.60
CA LEU A 20 13.51 -11.03 -12.70
C LEU A 20 13.28 -10.48 -11.27
N PRO A 21 12.66 -9.30 -11.06
CA PRO A 21 12.33 -8.85 -9.71
C PRO A 21 11.26 -9.70 -9.01
N TYR A 22 10.31 -10.29 -9.75
CA TYR A 22 9.29 -11.18 -9.19
C TYR A 22 9.89 -12.54 -8.80
N ASP A 23 10.80 -13.09 -9.61
CA ASP A 23 11.52 -14.32 -9.30
C ASP A 23 12.41 -14.13 -8.06
N ALA A 24 13.07 -12.98 -7.96
CA ALA A 24 13.83 -12.62 -6.77
C ALA A 24 12.94 -12.54 -5.52
N LEU A 25 11.72 -12.00 -5.64
CA LEU A 25 10.78 -11.92 -4.54
C LEU A 25 10.25 -13.30 -4.13
N ALA A 26 9.96 -14.18 -5.10
CA ALA A 26 9.53 -15.56 -4.86
C ALA A 26 10.63 -16.39 -4.19
N ALA A 27 11.89 -16.24 -4.60
CA ALA A 27 13.02 -16.86 -3.93
C ALA A 27 13.17 -16.33 -2.49
N LEU A 28 13.01 -15.02 -2.30
CA LEU A 28 13.12 -14.39 -0.99
C LEU A 28 12.01 -14.82 -0.02
N GLU A 29 10.81 -15.12 -0.51
CA GLU A 29 9.71 -15.64 0.30
C GLU A 29 10.07 -16.97 0.98
N LEU A 30 10.80 -17.84 0.28
CA LEU A 30 11.25 -19.13 0.82
C LEU A 30 12.27 -18.98 1.96
N ASP A 31 13.08 -17.92 1.92
CA ASP A 31 14.10 -17.62 2.94
C ASP A 31 13.54 -16.79 4.10
N SER A 32 12.68 -15.82 3.81
CA SER A 32 12.11 -14.92 4.80
C SER A 32 10.79 -14.31 4.34
N TRP A 33 9.70 -14.89 4.85
CA TRP A 33 8.36 -14.35 4.66
C TRP A 33 8.22 -12.88 5.12
N TRP A 34 8.90 -12.50 6.20
CA TRP A 34 8.85 -11.13 6.72
C TRP A 34 9.48 -10.13 5.74
N LEU A 35 10.62 -10.49 5.14
CA LEU A 35 11.32 -9.59 4.21
C LEU A 35 10.60 -9.53 2.86
N ALA A 36 10.06 -10.65 2.37
CA ALA A 36 9.22 -10.68 1.18
C ALA A 36 7.98 -9.77 1.31
N ASN A 37 7.48 -9.56 2.53
CA ASN A 37 6.33 -8.70 2.82
C ASN A 37 6.71 -7.28 3.31
N ALA A 38 7.97 -6.86 3.23
CA ALA A 38 8.43 -5.57 3.74
C ALA A 38 7.62 -4.37 3.20
N ILE A 39 7.29 -4.37 1.91
CA ILE A 39 6.50 -3.31 1.27
C ILE A 39 5.07 -3.29 1.83
N ASN A 40 4.46 -4.46 2.04
CA ASN A 40 3.13 -4.57 2.63
C ASN A 40 3.11 -3.99 4.05
N PHE A 41 4.13 -4.26 4.87
CA PHE A 41 4.25 -3.68 6.19
C PHE A 41 4.36 -2.15 6.16
N VAL A 42 5.15 -1.60 5.24
CA VAL A 42 5.25 -0.15 5.05
C VAL A 42 3.88 0.46 4.71
N PHE A 43 3.14 -0.14 3.78
CA PHE A 43 1.79 0.33 3.44
C PHE A 43 0.83 0.25 4.62
N VAL A 44 0.84 -0.83 5.38
CA VAL A 44 -0.02 -0.98 6.56
C VAL A 44 0.31 0.07 7.61
N ILE A 45 1.59 0.35 7.86
CA ILE A 45 2.01 1.39 8.81
C ILE A 45 1.51 2.77 8.36
N ILE A 46 1.72 3.12 7.09
CA ILE A 46 1.27 4.40 6.53
C ILE A 46 -0.25 4.53 6.61
N ALA A 47 -0.98 3.50 6.19
CA ALA A 47 -2.44 3.50 6.22
C ALA A 47 -2.98 3.62 7.65
N THR A 48 -2.38 2.90 8.60
CA THR A 48 -2.76 2.97 10.02
C THR A 48 -2.49 4.35 10.60
N ALA A 49 -1.33 4.95 10.32
CA ALA A 49 -1.00 6.30 10.78
C ALA A 49 -1.96 7.35 10.23
N ALA A 50 -2.28 7.28 8.93
CA ALA A 50 -3.27 8.14 8.29
C ALA A 50 -4.66 7.95 8.93
N PHE A 51 -5.07 6.71 9.15
CA PHE A 51 -6.35 6.39 9.78
C PHE A 51 -6.47 6.98 11.21
N ILE A 52 -5.44 6.81 12.04
CA ILE A 52 -5.38 7.40 13.39
C ILE A 52 -5.46 8.93 13.33
N TYR A 53 -4.71 9.56 12.42
CA TYR A 53 -4.76 11.00 12.23
C TYR A 53 -6.18 11.50 11.91
N TRP A 54 -6.86 10.84 10.98
CA TRP A 54 -8.23 11.21 10.59
C TRP A 54 -9.25 10.96 11.71
N LEU A 55 -9.12 9.87 12.48
CA LEU A 55 -9.94 9.66 13.67
C LEU A 55 -9.79 10.79 14.70
N GLY A 56 -8.55 11.26 14.91
CA GLY A 56 -8.30 12.44 15.74
C GLY A 56 -9.03 13.68 15.23
N LYS A 57 -8.97 13.94 13.92
CA LYS A 57 -9.70 15.06 13.31
C LYS A 57 -11.21 14.97 13.43
N LEU A 58 -11.78 13.77 13.34
CA LEU A 58 -13.22 13.57 13.56
C LEU A 58 -13.62 13.87 15.00
N LYS A 59 -12.79 13.46 15.97
CA LYS A 59 -13.00 13.77 17.38
C LYS A 59 -12.94 15.28 17.64
N ASP A 60 -11.90 15.96 17.14
CA ASP A 60 -11.77 17.42 17.26
C ASP A 60 -12.99 18.14 16.68
N TYR A 61 -13.48 17.70 15.52
CA TYR A 61 -14.67 18.29 14.89
C TYR A 61 -15.92 18.11 15.74
N ASN A 62 -16.12 16.93 16.34
CA ASN A 62 -17.28 16.64 17.18
C ASN A 62 -17.27 17.49 18.46
N GLU A 63 -16.14 17.58 19.16
CA GLU A 63 -16.01 18.37 20.40
C GLU A 63 -16.28 19.87 20.14
N ASN A 64 -15.70 20.44 19.07
CA ASN A 64 -15.94 21.83 18.71
C ASN A 64 -17.41 22.12 18.38
N THR A 65 -18.09 21.14 17.78
CA THR A 65 -19.50 21.24 17.44
C THR A 65 -20.37 21.24 18.71
N GLU A 66 -20.08 20.37 19.68
CA GLU A 66 -20.76 20.32 20.98
C GLU A 66 -20.58 21.61 21.80
N VAL A 67 -19.36 22.15 21.85
CA VAL A 67 -19.07 23.45 22.50
C VAL A 67 -19.86 24.59 21.85
N THR A 68 -20.02 24.57 20.53
CA THR A 68 -20.78 25.60 19.81
C THR A 68 -22.28 25.53 20.14
N TYR A 69 -22.86 24.33 20.18
CA TYR A 69 -24.28 24.17 20.53
C TYR A 69 -24.58 24.55 21.98
N THR A 70 -23.73 24.15 22.92
CA THR A 70 -23.89 24.52 24.34
C THR A 70 -23.75 26.03 24.55
N TYR A 71 -22.86 26.71 23.83
CA TYR A 71 -22.77 28.18 23.87
C TYR A 71 -24.07 28.84 23.34
N LYS A 72 -24.64 28.33 22.24
CA LYS A 72 -25.88 28.85 21.63
C LYS A 72 -27.14 28.61 22.46
N GLU A 73 -27.16 27.59 23.31
CA GLU A 73 -28.28 27.32 24.21
C GLU A 73 -28.23 28.19 25.48
N ASN A 74 -27.03 28.53 25.93
CA ASN A 74 -26.79 29.27 27.19
C ASN A 74 -26.71 30.81 27.02
N HIS A 75 -26.82 31.32 25.79
CA HIS A 75 -26.78 32.75 25.43
C HIS A 75 -27.87 33.10 24.43
#